data_AF-O77771-F1
#
_entry.id   AF-O77771-F1
#
_cell.length_a   1.000
_cell.length_b   1.000
_cell.length_c   1.000
_cell.angle_alpha   90.00
_cell.angle_beta   90.00
_cell.angle_gamma   90.00
#
_symmetry.space_group_name_H-M   'P 1'
#
loop_
_entity.id
_entity.type
_entity.pdbx_description
1 polymer ?
#
loop_
_entity_poly.entity_id
_entity_poly.type
_entity_poly.pdbx_seq_one_letter_code
_entity_poly.pdbx_strand_id
1 'polypeptide(L)' 'EAVNITDLSKNKEENKRFTFIRSNSGPTTSFESAACPGWFLCTAQEADRPVSLTNKPKESFMVTKFYFQEDQ' A
#
# COMPACT_ATOMS: atom_id res chain seq x y z
N GLU A 1 6.35 -0.72 -12.66
CA GLU A 1 7.70 -0.50 -13.25
C GLU A 1 8.24 -1.84 -13.75
N ALA A 2 9.07 -1.85 -14.81
CA ALA A 2 9.65 -3.09 -15.36
C ALA A 2 10.86 -3.55 -14.52
N VAL A 3 10.61 -4.00 -13.28
CA VAL A 3 11.64 -4.38 -12.30
C VAL A 3 11.23 -5.72 -11.67
N ASN A 4 12.19 -6.63 -11.46
CA ASN A 4 11.93 -7.89 -10.75
C ASN A 4 11.96 -7.67 -9.23
N ILE A 5 10.91 -8.13 -8.54
CA ILE A 5 10.77 -7.99 -7.09
C ILE A 5 11.95 -8.63 -6.33
N THR A 6 12.56 -9.71 -6.84
CA THR A 6 13.69 -10.38 -6.17
C THR A 6 14.95 -9.52 -6.12
N ASP A 7 15.10 -8.61 -7.08
CA ASP A 7 16.25 -7.70 -7.15
C ASP A 7 16.14 -6.53 -6.17
N LEU A 8 14.94 -6.27 -5.62
CA LEU A 8 14.70 -5.14 -4.72
C LEU A 8 15.40 -5.29 -3.36
N SER A 9 15.76 -6.51 -2.98
CA SER A 9 16.46 -6.80 -1.71
C SER A 9 17.92 -6.30 -1.69
N LYS A 10 18.51 -6.03 -2.85
CA LYS A 10 19.95 -5.75 -3.01
C LYS A 10 20.35 -4.33 -2.59
N ASN A 11 19.46 -3.34 -2.72
CA ASN A 11 19.71 -1.95 -2.35
C ASN A 11 18.51 -1.32 -1.63
N LYS A 12 18.57 -1.23 -0.29
CA LYS A 12 17.41 -0.85 0.54
C LYS A 12 16.96 0.60 0.35
N GLU A 13 17.87 1.55 0.10
CA GLU A 13 17.53 2.97 0.04
C GLU A 13 16.88 3.35 -1.31
N GLU A 14 17.43 2.88 -2.43
CA GLU A 14 16.86 3.15 -3.77
C GLU A 14 15.51 2.46 -3.97
N ASN A 15 15.28 1.34 -3.28
CA ASN A 15 14.07 0.53 -3.40
C ASN A 15 12.98 0.91 -2.38
N LYS A 16 13.18 1.97 -1.58
CA LYS A 16 12.13 2.49 -0.68
C LYS A 16 10.85 2.85 -1.43
N ARG A 17 10.94 3.27 -2.69
CA ARG A 17 9.77 3.59 -3.53
C ARG A 17 8.85 2.40 -3.83
N PHE A 18 9.36 1.17 -3.67
CA PHE A 18 8.59 -0.07 -3.81
C PHE A 18 8.15 -0.66 -2.47
N THR A 19 8.53 -0.02 -1.36
CA THR A 19 8.30 -0.57 -0.02
C THR A 19 7.07 0.06 0.61
N PHE A 20 6.20 -0.78 1.15
CA PHE A 20 5.09 -0.37 1.99
C PHE A 20 5.27 -0.89 3.42
N ILE A 21 5.02 -0.03 4.40
CA ILE A 21 4.95 -0.37 5.82
C ILE A 21 3.56 -0.97 6.07
N ARG A 22 3.55 -2.25 6.41
CA ARG A 22 2.33 -3.00 6.74
C ARG A 22 1.90 -2.71 8.17
N SER A 23 0.65 -2.28 8.35
CA SER A 23 0.02 -2.12 9.67
C SER A 23 -1.23 -2.98 9.79
N ASN A 24 -1.31 -3.81 10.82
CA ASN A 24 -2.48 -4.67 11.05
C ASN A 24 -3.46 -3.99 12.03
N SER A 25 -4.75 -4.03 11.70
CA SER A 25 -5.84 -3.53 12.54
C SER A 25 -6.99 -4.56 12.54
N GLY A 26 -6.92 -5.47 13.52
CA GLY A 26 -7.83 -6.61 13.59
C GLY A 26 -7.70 -7.51 12.36
N PRO A 27 -8.81 -7.81 11.63
CA PRO A 27 -8.77 -8.67 10.44
C PRO A 27 -8.29 -7.95 9.18
N THR A 28 -8.04 -6.64 9.26
CA THR A 28 -7.67 -5.81 8.11
C THR A 28 -6.27 -5.27 8.24
N THR A 29 -5.66 -4.95 7.10
CA THR A 29 -4.32 -4.42 6.98
C THR A 29 -4.36 -3.11 6.18
N SER A 30 -3.49 -2.16 6.55
CA SER A 30 -3.20 -0.97 5.76
C SER A 30 -1.72 -0.96 5.34
N PHE A 31 -1.43 -0.23 4.27
CA PHE A 31 -0.11 -0.17 3.65
C PHE A 31 0.28 1.31 3.47
N GLU A 32 1.28 1.76 4.22
CA GLU A 32 1.83 3.13 4.12
C GLU A 32 3.08 3.14 3.24
N SER A 33 3.24 4.12 2.36
CA SER A 33 4.44 4.25 1.52
C SER A 33 5.65 4.58 2.37
N ALA A 34 6.71 3.75 2.29
CA ALA A 34 7.96 4.03 2.99
C ALA A 34 8.74 5.21 2.37
N ALA A 35 8.56 5.47 1.07
CA ALA A 35 9.17 6.62 0.39
C ALA A 35 8.39 7.93 0.59
N CYS A 36 7.10 7.84 0.90
CA CYS A 36 6.24 9.00 1.11
C CYS A 36 5.42 8.82 2.41
N PRO A 37 6.03 9.09 3.58
CA PRO A 37 5.33 8.96 4.86
C PRO A 37 4.02 9.76 4.88
N GLY A 38 2.99 9.18 5.50
CA GLY A 38 1.63 9.70 5.54
C GLY A 38 0.77 9.35 4.32
N TRP A 39 1.32 8.74 3.27
CA TRP A 39 0.57 8.27 2.11
C TRP A 39 0.25 6.78 2.19
N PHE A 40 -1.01 6.42 2.02
CA PHE A 40 -1.51 5.07 2.16
C PHE A 40 -2.08 4.54 0.85
N LEU A 41 -1.90 3.23 0.59
CA LEU A 41 -2.62 2.52 -0.47
C LEU A 41 -4.12 2.64 -0.24
N CYS A 42 -4.87 2.99 -1.28
CA CYS A 42 -6.31 3.14 -1.19
C CYS A 42 -7.05 2.77 -2.47
N THR A 43 -8.34 2.50 -2.34
CA THR A 43 -9.29 2.43 -3.45
C THR A 43 -10.39 3.47 -3.26
N ALA A 44 -11.06 3.82 -4.36
CA ALA A 44 -12.32 4.54 -4.30
C ALA A 44 -13.43 3.62 -3.78
N GLN A 45 -14.58 4.20 -3.39
CA GLN A 45 -15.76 3.41 -3.04
C GLN A 45 -16.44 2.83 -4.29
N GLU A 46 -16.35 3.53 -5.42
CA GLU A 46 -16.89 3.07 -6.69
C GLU A 46 -16.09 1.89 -7.22
N ALA A 47 -16.80 0.89 -7.76
CA ALA A 47 -16.19 -0.23 -8.45
C ALA A 47 -15.42 0.22 -9.70
N ASP A 48 -14.49 -0.63 -10.15
CA ASP A 48 -13.70 -0.45 -11.37
C ASP A 48 -12.89 0.86 -11.44
N ARG A 49 -12.55 1.41 -10.27
CA ARG A 49 -11.61 2.53 -10.13
C ARG A 49 -10.20 2.03 -9.87
N PRO A 50 -9.16 2.76 -10.34
CA PRO A 50 -7.78 2.38 -10.09
C PRO A 50 -7.44 2.42 -8.60
N VAL A 51 -6.52 1.55 -8.21
CA VAL A 51 -5.83 1.66 -6.92
C VAL A 51 -4.94 2.91 -6.94
N SER A 52 -4.91 3.64 -5.83
CA SER A 52 -4.19 4.91 -5.72
C SER A 52 -3.50 5.05 -4.36
N LEU A 53 -2.92 6.24 -4.11
CA LEU A 53 -2.41 6.65 -2.82
C LEU A 53 -3.22 7.84 -2.28
N THR A 54 -3.43 7.87 -0.96
CA THR A 54 -4.07 9.00 -0.27
C THR A 54 -3.26 9.42 0.94
N ASN A 55 -3.12 10.73 1.16
CA ASN A 55 -2.61 11.30 2.40
C ASN A 55 -3.73 11.66 3.40
N LYS A 56 -4.96 11.26 3.09
CA LYS A 56 -6.14 11.52 3.92
C LYS A 56 -6.89 10.22 4.22
N PRO A 57 -6.29 9.29 4.97
CA PRO A 57 -6.83 7.95 5.19
C PRO A 57 -8.13 7.92 6.02
N LYS A 58 -8.55 9.07 6.57
CA LYS A 58 -9.78 9.23 7.37
C LYS A 58 -10.96 9.82 6.58
N GLU A 59 -10.75 10.25 5.34
CA GLU A 59 -11.85 10.75 4.51
C GLU A 59 -12.73 9.58 4.04
N SER A 60 -14.05 9.76 4.13
CA SER A 60 -15.02 8.67 3.96
C SER A 60 -15.03 8.04 2.57
N PHE A 61 -14.62 8.78 1.53
CA PHE A 61 -14.67 8.34 0.13
C PHE A 61 -13.45 7.51 -0.30
N MET A 62 -12.48 7.28 0.60
CA MET A 62 -11.27 6.47 0.34
C MET A 62 -11.24 5.26 1.27
N VAL A 63 -11.03 4.07 0.71
CA VAL A 63 -10.90 2.82 1.47
C VAL A 63 -9.42 2.47 1.61
N THR A 64 -8.91 2.39 2.83
CA THR A 64 -7.49 2.11 3.15
C THR A 64 -7.26 0.80 3.89
N LYS A 65 -8.33 0.04 4.13
CA LYS A 65 -8.31 -1.23 4.88
C LYS A 65 -8.58 -2.38 3.92
N PHE A 66 -7.66 -3.33 3.89
CA PHE A 66 -7.70 -4.48 3.00
C PHE A 66 -7.65 -5.77 3.79
N TYR A 67 -8.28 -6.82 3.29
CA TYR A 67 -7.97 -8.17 3.73
C TYR A 67 -6.68 -8.62 3.03
N PHE A 68 -5.70 -9.10 3.79
CA PHE A 68 -4.42 -9.55 3.26
C PHE A 68 -4.13 -10.95 3.77
N GLN A 69 -4.30 -11.94 2.88
CA GLN A 69 -4.22 -13.36 3.16
C GLN A 69 -3.22 -13.99 2.19
N GLU A 70 -2.45 -14.96 2.68
CA GLU A 70 -1.57 -15.77 1.83
C GLU A 70 -2.40 -16.90 1.23
N ASP A 71 -2.25 -17.13 -0.08
CA ASP A 71 -2.80 -18.31 -0.74
C ASP A 71 -2.10 -19.55 -0.18
N GLN A 72 -2.89 -20.57 0.19
CA GLN A 72 -2.38 -21.85 0.71
C GLN A 72 -1.81 -22.75 -0.39
#